data_AF-A0A350QKX3-F1
#
_entry.id   AF-A0A350QKX3-F1
#
_cell.length_a   1.000
_cell.length_b   1.000
_cell.length_c   1.000
_cell.angle_alpha   90.00
_cell.angle_beta   90.00
_cell.angle_gamma   90.00
#
_symmetry.space_group_name_H-M   'P 1'
#
loop_
_entity.id
_entity.type
_entity.pdbx_description
1 polymer ?
#
loop_
_entity_poly.entity_id
_entity_poly.type
_entity_poly.pdbx_seq_one_letter_code
_entity_poly.pdbx_strand_id
1 'polypeptide(L)'
;MTKKQQNSFSLALRDDHVAVITMDIPGESMNVLKASFADEIDAILKTLQSDSSVKGVVIISGKKDSFIAGADISMLDSCDTAEQAEDIARMGQQMFDRLEQMKIPVVAAINGPCLGGGLELAMACHARIATDSAKTVLGLPEVQLGLLPGSGGTQRLPRLVGVQKALDMMLTGKQLRAVQAKKAGLVDEVVPVSILLEAAVKRALQGKTKSASKSKGMLAKLLENTGPGRNILFSQALKQTLKKTQGNYPAPVRIIEVVRKGQDNGYAAGLSAEAKAFGQLCMTNESAALRSLFFATTQMKKETGAGNTQPQKVHKAAVLGGGLMGGGIANVSSTKAGVPVRIKDINEQGISNALKYSYDLLQKKFKRRFISKAEMQKQLLLLTGSTDYSGFHDVDLVIEAVFEDLDLKQKMVADIEQR
;
A
#
# COMPACT_ATOMS: atom_id res chain seq x y z
N MET A 1 12.27 35.63 -5.14
CA MET A 1 12.00 34.78 -6.31
C MET A 1 10.70 34.03 -6.07
N THR A 2 9.61 34.49 -6.65
CA THR A 2 8.29 33.85 -6.57
C THR A 2 8.37 32.50 -7.30
N LYS A 3 8.34 31.39 -6.57
CA LYS A 3 8.14 30.06 -7.15
C LYS A 3 6.82 30.10 -7.91
N LYS A 4 6.85 30.01 -9.24
CA LYS A 4 5.67 29.70 -10.05
C LYS A 4 5.07 28.43 -9.46
N GLN A 5 3.87 28.52 -8.90
CA GLN A 5 3.13 27.38 -8.39
C GLN A 5 2.82 26.49 -9.60
N GLN A 6 3.54 25.38 -9.74
CA GLN A 6 3.24 24.38 -10.76
C GLN A 6 1.99 23.62 -10.31
N ASN A 7 0.99 23.56 -11.18
CA ASN A 7 -0.24 22.80 -10.92
C ASN A 7 0.08 21.32 -10.74
N SER A 8 -0.55 20.69 -9.74
CA SER A 8 -0.38 19.26 -9.46
C SER A 8 -1.34 18.40 -10.27
N PHE A 9 -2.36 19.02 -10.88
CA PHE A 9 -3.31 18.38 -11.76
C PHE A 9 -3.25 18.99 -13.16
N SER A 10 -3.39 18.14 -14.17
CA SER A 10 -3.66 18.56 -15.54
C SER A 10 -4.92 17.88 -16.06
N LEU A 11 -5.65 18.61 -16.90
CA LEU A 11 -6.88 18.16 -17.52
C LEU A 11 -6.70 18.17 -19.04
N ALA A 12 -6.93 17.04 -19.69
CA ALA A 12 -6.90 16.92 -21.15
C ALA A 12 -8.20 16.27 -21.63
N LEU A 13 -8.84 16.85 -22.65
CA LEU A 13 -9.99 16.25 -23.33
C LEU A 13 -9.50 15.46 -24.54
N ARG A 14 -9.89 14.19 -24.64
CA ARG A 14 -9.60 13.32 -25.78
C ARG A 14 -10.65 13.49 -26.88
N ASP A 15 -10.32 13.06 -28.10
CA ASP A 15 -11.21 13.08 -29.27
C ASP A 15 -12.48 12.23 -29.07
N ASP A 16 -12.44 11.22 -28.20
CA ASP A 16 -13.57 10.38 -27.82
C ASP A 16 -14.48 11.03 -26.75
N HIS A 17 -14.24 12.31 -26.45
CA HIS A 17 -14.92 13.11 -25.43
C HIS A 17 -14.75 12.59 -23.99
N VAL A 18 -13.67 11.86 -23.72
CA VAL A 18 -13.28 11.49 -22.35
C VAL A 18 -12.25 12.47 -21.82
N ALA A 19 -12.56 13.09 -20.68
CA ALA A 19 -11.64 13.94 -19.95
C ALA A 19 -10.67 13.09 -19.11
N VAL A 20 -9.38 13.38 -19.21
CA VAL A 20 -8.32 12.72 -18.45
C VAL A 20 -7.75 13.71 -17.45
N ILE A 21 -7.96 13.43 -16.16
CA ILE A 21 -7.34 14.15 -15.04
C ILE A 21 -6.07 13.40 -14.67
N THR A 22 -4.92 14.05 -14.82
CA THR A 22 -3.61 13.49 -14.44
C THR A 22 -3.10 14.19 -13.20
N MET A 23 -2.87 13.42 -12.12
CA MET A 23 -2.19 13.90 -10.92
C MET A 23 -0.68 13.64 -11.04
N ASP A 24 0.13 14.69 -10.92
CA ASP A 24 1.60 14.59 -10.94
C ASP A 24 2.23 15.70 -10.10
N ILE A 25 2.58 15.38 -8.85
CA ILE A 25 3.20 16.35 -7.94
C ILE A 25 4.68 16.55 -8.31
N PRO A 26 5.10 17.75 -8.75
CA PRO A 26 6.49 17.97 -9.17
C PRO A 26 7.49 17.76 -8.02
N GLY A 27 8.63 17.13 -8.32
CA GLY A 27 9.70 16.90 -7.35
C GLY A 27 9.45 15.78 -6.33
N GLU A 28 8.26 15.17 -6.32
CA GLU A 28 7.96 14.04 -5.44
C GLU A 28 8.02 12.70 -6.20
N SER A 29 8.49 11.66 -5.51
CA SER A 29 8.56 10.30 -6.10
C SER A 29 7.20 9.62 -6.20
N MET A 30 6.24 10.04 -5.36
CA MET A 30 4.88 9.49 -5.27
C MET A 30 3.89 10.66 -5.16
N ASN A 31 2.66 10.45 -5.61
CA ASN A 31 1.58 11.39 -5.35
C ASN A 31 0.97 11.15 -3.97
N VAL A 32 0.73 12.22 -3.22
CA VAL A 32 0.00 12.22 -1.93
C VAL A 32 -1.07 13.31 -1.94
N LEU A 33 -2.24 13.07 -1.34
CA LEU A 33 -3.30 14.07 -1.27
C LEU A 33 -2.92 15.17 -0.27
N LYS A 34 -3.08 16.43 -0.69
CA LYS A 34 -2.87 17.61 0.14
C LYS A 34 -4.18 18.41 0.25
N ALA A 35 -4.41 19.05 1.39
CA ALA A 35 -5.57 19.91 1.62
C ALA A 35 -5.61 21.09 0.63
N SER A 36 -4.43 21.58 0.21
CA SER A 36 -4.29 22.64 -0.79
C SER A 36 -4.83 22.27 -2.18
N PHE A 37 -5.11 20.99 -2.45
CA PHE A 37 -5.67 20.55 -3.73
C PHE A 37 -7.19 20.70 -3.81
N ALA A 38 -7.87 21.04 -2.71
CA ALA A 38 -9.32 21.14 -2.69
C ALA A 38 -9.84 22.12 -3.75
N ASP A 39 -9.25 23.32 -3.85
CA ASP A 39 -9.67 24.34 -4.81
C ASP A 39 -9.35 23.96 -6.27
N GLU A 40 -8.20 23.32 -6.51
CA GLU A 40 -7.79 22.88 -7.85
C GLU A 40 -8.72 21.78 -8.36
N ILE A 41 -9.03 20.78 -7.52
CA ILE A 41 -10.00 19.73 -7.85
C ILE A 41 -11.39 20.33 -8.02
N ASP A 42 -11.82 21.25 -7.15
CA ASP A 42 -13.13 21.91 -7.27
C ASP A 42 -13.29 22.64 -8.62
N ALA A 43 -12.27 23.39 -9.04
CA ALA A 43 -12.26 24.08 -10.32
C ALA A 43 -12.36 23.11 -11.51
N ILE A 44 -11.61 21.99 -11.46
CA ILE A 44 -11.68 20.93 -12.48
C ILE A 44 -13.09 20.31 -12.51
N LEU A 45 -13.65 19.95 -11.36
CA LEU A 45 -14.97 19.34 -11.27
C LEU A 45 -16.07 20.28 -11.79
N LYS A 46 -16.00 21.58 -11.49
CA LYS A 46 -16.93 22.59 -12.03
C LYS A 46 -16.84 22.68 -13.55
N THR A 47 -15.63 22.73 -14.10
CA THR A 47 -15.39 22.76 -15.55
C THR A 47 -16.01 21.54 -16.23
N LEU A 48 -15.78 20.35 -15.68
CA LEU A 48 -16.33 19.10 -16.21
C LEU A 48 -17.86 19.03 -16.12
N GLN A 49 -18.46 19.62 -15.09
CA GLN A 49 -19.91 19.66 -14.93
C GLN A 49 -20.59 20.63 -15.89
N SER A 50 -19.92 21.72 -16.27
CA SER A 50 -20.44 22.71 -17.21
C SER A 50 -20.31 22.30 -18.68
N ASP A 51 -19.36 21.41 -19.00
CA ASP A 51 -19.10 20.99 -20.37
C ASP A 51 -19.94 19.76 -20.74
N SER A 52 -21.00 19.99 -21.52
CA SER A 52 -21.90 18.93 -21.99
C SER A 52 -21.28 18.01 -23.04
N SER A 53 -20.12 18.37 -23.61
CA SER A 53 -19.42 17.51 -24.56
C SER A 53 -18.76 16.32 -23.87
N VAL A 54 -18.40 16.44 -22.58
CA VAL A 54 -17.69 15.40 -21.81
C VAL A 54 -18.61 14.21 -21.53
N LYS A 55 -18.23 13.04 -22.05
CA LYS A 55 -18.98 11.77 -21.90
C LYS A 55 -18.47 10.89 -20.77
N GLY A 56 -17.25 11.14 -20.29
CA GLY A 56 -16.61 10.37 -19.23
C GLY A 56 -15.37 11.07 -18.67
N VAL A 57 -14.97 10.69 -17.47
CA VAL A 57 -13.76 11.18 -16.80
C VAL A 57 -12.89 10.00 -16.39
N VAL A 58 -11.59 10.08 -16.62
CA VAL A 58 -10.60 9.12 -16.13
C VAL A 58 -9.58 9.86 -15.26
N ILE A 59 -9.36 9.38 -14.04
CA ILE A 59 -8.31 9.86 -13.15
C ILE A 59 -7.11 8.92 -13.27
N ILE A 60 -5.96 9.46 -13.65
CA ILE A 60 -4.69 8.75 -13.77
C ILE A 60 -3.61 9.44 -12.92
N SER A 61 -2.50 8.73 -12.74
CA SER A 61 -1.28 9.31 -12.18
C SER A 61 -0.23 9.53 -13.27
N GLY A 62 0.45 10.68 -13.22
CA GLY A 62 1.64 10.93 -14.03
C GLY A 62 2.90 10.21 -13.51
N LYS A 63 2.86 9.67 -12.28
CA LYS A 63 3.95 8.85 -11.74
C LYS A 63 3.89 7.44 -12.33
N LYS A 64 5.02 6.97 -12.88
CA LYS A 64 5.13 5.65 -13.54
C LYS A 64 4.68 4.47 -12.66
N ASP A 65 5.09 4.48 -11.39
CA ASP A 65 4.97 3.34 -10.47
C ASP A 65 4.08 3.62 -9.25
N SER A 66 3.22 4.64 -9.30
CA SER A 66 2.33 4.99 -8.20
C SER A 66 1.09 5.71 -8.67
N PHE A 67 -0.04 5.39 -8.04
CA PHE A 67 -1.28 6.11 -8.25
C PHE A 67 -1.32 7.26 -7.26
N ILE A 68 -1.75 6.99 -6.03
CA ILE A 68 -1.79 7.93 -4.91
C ILE A 68 -1.48 7.12 -3.64
N ALA A 69 -0.42 7.48 -2.93
CA ALA A 69 0.14 6.71 -1.83
C ALA A 69 -0.46 7.04 -0.45
N GLY A 70 -1.45 7.91 -0.38
CA GLY A 70 -2.10 8.35 0.85
C GLY A 70 -2.37 9.84 0.86
N ALA A 71 -2.73 10.35 2.03
CA ALA A 71 -2.68 11.78 2.33
C ALA A 71 -1.29 12.15 2.83
N ASP A 72 -0.91 13.41 2.66
CA ASP A 72 0.30 13.98 3.24
C ASP A 72 0.16 14.06 4.77
N ILE A 73 0.95 13.24 5.47
CA ILE A 73 0.86 13.11 6.93
C ILE A 73 1.32 14.39 7.64
N SER A 74 2.14 15.24 7.00
CA SER A 74 2.58 16.50 7.62
C SER A 74 1.43 17.47 7.87
N MET A 75 0.31 17.33 7.14
CA MET A 75 -0.90 18.12 7.38
C MET A 75 -1.52 17.82 8.74
N LEU A 76 -1.42 16.56 9.19
CA LEU A 76 -1.97 16.12 10.47
C LEU A 76 -1.08 16.54 11.64
N ASP A 77 0.23 16.58 11.42
CA ASP A 77 1.18 17.12 12.41
C ASP A 77 1.08 18.65 12.56
N SER A 78 0.42 19.32 11.61
CA SER A 78 0.14 20.76 11.68
C SER A 78 -1.18 21.08 12.39
N CYS A 79 -1.92 20.07 12.85
CA CYS A 79 -3.16 20.27 13.61
C CYS A 79 -2.85 20.39 15.11
N ASP A 80 -3.32 21.47 15.73
CA ASP A 80 -3.23 21.72 17.17
C ASP A 80 -4.45 21.18 17.94
N THR A 81 -5.59 21.01 17.26
CA THR A 81 -6.84 20.56 17.88
C THR A 81 -7.52 19.43 17.11
N ALA A 82 -8.40 18.70 17.81
CA ALA A 82 -9.19 17.63 17.20
C ALA A 82 -10.14 18.15 16.13
N GLU A 83 -10.67 19.36 16.30
CA GLU A 83 -11.59 20.02 15.38
C GLU A 83 -10.91 20.33 14.04
N GLN A 84 -9.66 20.81 14.07
CA GLN A 84 -8.91 21.06 12.83
C GLN A 84 -8.69 19.78 12.02
N ALA A 85 -8.33 18.67 12.70
CA ALA A 85 -8.17 17.38 12.04
C ALA A 85 -9.52 16.79 11.56
N GLU A 86 -10.61 17.03 12.31
CA GLU A 86 -11.98 16.69 11.89
C GLU A 86 -12.38 17.48 10.62
N ASP A 87 -12.05 18.77 10.53
CA ASP A 87 -12.35 19.61 9.36
C ASP A 87 -11.62 19.12 8.10
N ILE A 88 -10.37 18.67 8.23
CA ILE A 88 -9.63 18.03 7.13
C ILE A 88 -10.36 16.77 6.65
N ALA A 89 -10.81 15.91 7.58
CA ALA A 89 -11.59 14.72 7.24
C ALA A 89 -12.91 15.09 6.54
N ARG A 90 -13.65 16.06 7.07
CA ARG A 90 -14.91 16.54 6.47
C ARG A 90 -14.71 17.11 5.07
N MET A 91 -13.64 17.87 4.84
CA MET A 91 -13.29 18.40 3.52
C MET A 91 -13.04 17.27 2.52
N GLY A 92 -12.27 16.25 2.90
CA GLY A 92 -12.04 15.05 2.09
C GLY A 92 -13.33 14.30 1.77
N GLN A 93 -14.19 14.08 2.77
CA GLN A 93 -15.50 13.45 2.61
C GLN A 93 -16.39 14.22 1.62
N GLN A 94 -16.50 15.54 1.76
CA GLN A 94 -17.30 16.39 0.88
C GLN A 94 -16.79 16.35 -0.56
N MET A 95 -15.47 16.43 -0.75
CA MET A 95 -14.86 16.35 -2.08
C MET A 95 -15.17 15.02 -2.76
N PHE A 96 -15.03 13.91 -2.04
CA PHE A 96 -15.28 12.58 -2.58
C PHE A 96 -16.76 12.29 -2.79
N ASP A 97 -17.65 12.78 -1.93
CA ASP A 97 -19.10 12.72 -2.14
C ASP A 97 -19.51 13.46 -3.42
N ARG A 98 -18.89 14.62 -3.72
CA ARG A 98 -19.13 15.35 -4.97
C ARG A 98 -18.67 14.56 -6.19
N LEU A 99 -17.52 13.91 -6.12
CA LEU A 99 -17.01 13.03 -7.18
C LEU A 99 -17.99 11.87 -7.46
N GLU A 100 -18.50 11.25 -6.39
CA GLU A 100 -19.47 10.15 -6.47
C GLU A 100 -20.84 10.60 -7.03
N GLN A 101 -21.23 11.85 -6.80
CA GLN A 101 -22.49 12.43 -7.28
C GLN A 101 -22.43 12.95 -8.73
N MET A 102 -21.23 13.13 -9.31
CA MET A 102 -21.08 13.64 -10.68
C MET A 102 -21.93 12.86 -11.69
N LYS A 103 -22.77 13.51 -12.50
CA LYS A 103 -23.61 12.81 -13.50
C LYS A 103 -22.79 12.09 -14.59
N ILE A 104 -21.58 12.57 -14.85
CA ILE A 104 -20.65 11.98 -15.81
C ILE A 104 -19.94 10.78 -15.15
N PRO A 105 -19.75 9.64 -15.86
CA PRO A 105 -18.98 8.51 -15.35
C PRO A 105 -17.54 8.92 -15.00
N VAL A 106 -17.02 8.45 -13.86
CA VAL A 106 -15.67 8.74 -13.39
C VAL A 106 -14.96 7.42 -13.10
N VAL A 107 -13.80 7.20 -13.70
CA VAL A 107 -13.02 5.95 -13.59
C VAL A 107 -11.64 6.24 -13.00
N ALA A 108 -11.28 5.54 -11.92
CA ALA A 108 -9.91 5.55 -11.42
C ALA A 108 -9.06 4.50 -12.17
N ALA A 109 -8.00 4.94 -12.85
CA ALA A 109 -7.05 4.06 -13.52
C ALA A 109 -5.78 3.93 -12.67
N ILE A 110 -5.62 2.79 -12.01
CA ILE A 110 -4.71 2.58 -10.88
C ILE A 110 -3.45 1.84 -11.32
N ASN A 111 -2.32 2.55 -11.38
CA ASN A 111 -0.98 1.99 -11.54
C ASN A 111 -0.17 2.10 -10.24
N GLY A 112 0.35 1.01 -9.69
CA GLY A 112 1.15 1.06 -8.47
C GLY A 112 0.33 1.24 -7.19
N PRO A 113 0.94 1.73 -6.09
CA PRO A 113 0.26 1.90 -4.81
C PRO A 113 -0.94 2.86 -4.89
N CYS A 114 -2.08 2.42 -4.37
CA CYS A 114 -3.31 3.17 -4.17
C CYS A 114 -3.74 2.95 -2.72
N LEU A 115 -3.22 3.81 -1.84
CA LEU A 115 -3.25 3.60 -0.39
C LEU A 115 -3.94 4.76 0.30
N GLY A 116 -4.60 4.45 1.43
CA GLY A 116 -5.29 5.40 2.28
C GLY A 116 -6.22 6.33 1.51
N GLY A 117 -6.05 7.65 1.66
CA GLY A 117 -6.81 8.66 0.91
C GLY A 117 -6.83 8.45 -0.62
N GLY A 118 -5.77 7.86 -1.20
CA GLY A 118 -5.75 7.49 -2.61
C GLY A 118 -6.75 6.38 -2.97
N LEU A 119 -6.95 5.41 -2.07
CA LEU A 119 -7.99 4.40 -2.21
C LEU A 119 -9.37 4.97 -1.91
N GLU A 120 -9.49 5.89 -0.95
CA GLU A 120 -10.76 6.58 -0.67
C GLU A 120 -11.25 7.37 -1.89
N LEU A 121 -10.35 8.09 -2.58
CA LEU A 121 -10.64 8.75 -3.87
C LEU A 121 -11.09 7.73 -4.93
N ALA A 122 -10.34 6.63 -5.08
CA ALA A 122 -10.67 5.60 -6.05
C ALA A 122 -12.03 4.91 -5.76
N MET A 123 -12.40 4.76 -4.49
CA MET A 123 -13.70 4.23 -4.08
C MET A 123 -14.85 5.21 -4.32
N ALA A 124 -14.58 6.52 -4.31
CA ALA A 124 -15.54 7.55 -4.68
C ALA A 124 -15.79 7.63 -6.20
N CYS A 125 -14.86 7.13 -7.01
CA CYS A 125 -15.07 6.97 -8.45
C CYS A 125 -16.13 5.89 -8.75
N HIS A 126 -16.77 5.98 -9.91
CA HIS A 126 -17.80 5.04 -10.34
C HIS A 126 -17.24 3.66 -10.70
N ALA A 127 -16.01 3.60 -11.24
CA ALA A 127 -15.31 2.36 -11.52
C ALA A 127 -13.81 2.47 -11.22
N ARG A 128 -13.16 1.31 -10.98
CA ARG A 128 -11.74 1.18 -10.70
C ARG A 128 -11.12 0.12 -11.62
N ILE A 129 -10.16 0.53 -12.43
CA ILE A 129 -9.37 -0.34 -13.29
C ILE A 129 -7.95 -0.35 -12.73
N ALA A 130 -7.40 -1.51 -12.39
CA ALA A 130 -6.07 -1.60 -11.81
C ALA A 130 -5.11 -2.35 -12.73
N THR A 131 -3.82 -2.06 -12.61
CA THR A 131 -2.81 -2.82 -13.35
C THR A 131 -2.48 -4.17 -12.69
N ASP A 132 -2.11 -5.17 -13.48
CA ASP A 132 -1.66 -6.49 -13.00
C ASP A 132 -0.23 -6.51 -12.42
N SER A 133 0.47 -5.37 -12.45
CA SER A 133 1.80 -5.19 -11.88
C SER A 133 1.86 -5.60 -10.41
N ALA A 134 2.96 -6.25 -10.02
CA ALA A 134 3.24 -6.60 -8.63
C ALA A 134 3.37 -5.38 -7.71
N LYS A 135 3.64 -4.18 -8.27
CA LYS A 135 3.69 -2.91 -7.54
C LYS A 135 2.28 -2.39 -7.21
N THR A 136 1.25 -2.89 -7.86
CA THR A 136 -0.13 -2.41 -7.73
C THR A 136 -0.82 -3.05 -6.54
N VAL A 137 -0.97 -2.24 -5.49
CA VAL A 137 -1.51 -2.64 -4.19
C VAL A 137 -2.52 -1.61 -3.71
N LEU A 138 -3.62 -2.10 -3.13
CA LEU A 138 -4.74 -1.29 -2.66
C LEU A 138 -5.00 -1.58 -1.18
N GLY A 139 -5.09 -0.55 -0.34
CA GLY A 139 -5.39 -0.74 1.08
C GLY A 139 -5.60 0.56 1.85
N LEU A 140 -6.08 0.42 3.08
CA LEU A 140 -6.30 1.51 4.03
C LEU A 140 -5.38 1.29 5.26
N PRO A 141 -4.11 1.74 5.21
CA PRO A 141 -3.11 1.48 6.24
C PRO A 141 -3.14 2.48 7.41
N GLU A 142 -4.14 3.36 7.52
CA GLU A 142 -4.23 4.44 8.51
C GLU A 142 -4.06 3.97 9.96
N VAL A 143 -4.47 2.74 10.26
CA VAL A 143 -4.30 2.13 11.59
C VAL A 143 -2.82 2.02 12.01
N GLN A 144 -1.90 1.94 11.05
CA GLN A 144 -0.45 1.91 11.30
C GLN A 144 0.08 3.27 11.79
N LEU A 145 -0.71 4.34 11.61
CA LEU A 145 -0.45 5.69 12.12
C LEU A 145 -1.29 6.02 13.36
N GLY A 146 -1.98 5.03 13.93
CA GLY A 146 -2.92 5.25 15.04
C GLY A 146 -4.18 6.01 14.61
N LEU A 147 -4.53 5.95 13.32
CA LEU A 147 -5.68 6.64 12.74
C LEU A 147 -6.69 5.64 12.17
N LEU A 148 -7.77 6.18 11.62
CA LEU A 148 -8.73 5.47 10.80
C LEU A 148 -8.85 6.17 9.42
N PRO A 149 -9.42 5.51 8.39
CA PRO A 149 -9.69 6.16 7.11
C PRO A 149 -10.63 7.36 7.30
N GLY A 150 -10.24 8.55 6.85
CA GLY A 150 -10.89 9.80 7.22
C GLY A 150 -11.79 10.43 6.14
N SER A 151 -11.77 9.92 4.90
CA SER A 151 -12.49 10.50 3.76
C SER A 151 -13.55 9.56 3.20
N GLY A 152 -14.27 8.86 4.08
CA GLY A 152 -15.35 7.93 3.77
C GLY A 152 -14.92 6.48 3.58
N GLY A 153 -13.65 6.14 3.82
CA GLY A 153 -13.13 4.78 3.71
C GLY A 153 -13.81 3.80 4.67
N THR A 154 -14.16 4.21 5.89
CA THR A 154 -14.90 3.37 6.84
C THR A 154 -16.33 3.10 6.38
N GLN A 155 -16.83 3.86 5.41
CA GLN A 155 -18.20 3.76 4.90
C GLN A 155 -18.26 3.08 3.52
N ARG A 156 -17.40 3.48 2.59
CA ARG A 156 -17.36 2.94 1.22
C ARG A 156 -16.80 1.53 1.17
N LEU A 157 -15.71 1.25 1.89
CA LEU A 157 -15.05 -0.06 1.82
C LEU A 157 -15.98 -1.20 2.27
N PRO A 158 -16.68 -1.14 3.43
CA PRO A 158 -17.63 -2.20 3.82
C PRO A 158 -18.77 -2.45 2.82
N ARG A 159 -19.19 -1.40 2.10
CA ARG A 159 -20.25 -1.50 1.08
C ARG A 159 -19.75 -2.16 -0.21
N LEU A 160 -18.47 -1.97 -0.54
CA LEU A 160 -17.83 -2.59 -1.71
C LEU A 160 -17.43 -4.05 -1.46
N VAL A 161 -16.71 -4.33 -0.38
CA VAL A 161 -16.07 -5.64 -0.15
C VAL A 161 -16.72 -6.50 0.95
N GLY A 162 -17.75 -5.99 1.61
CA GLY A 162 -18.35 -6.59 2.81
C GLY A 162 -17.66 -6.16 4.11
N VAL A 163 -18.41 -6.17 5.21
CA VAL A 163 -17.96 -5.67 6.52
C VAL A 163 -16.78 -6.47 7.02
N GLN A 164 -16.83 -7.80 6.95
CA GLN A 164 -15.74 -8.64 7.46
C GLN A 164 -14.42 -8.38 6.73
N LYS A 165 -14.46 -8.25 5.40
CA LYS A 165 -13.25 -8.00 4.61
C LYS A 165 -12.73 -6.58 4.81
N ALA A 166 -13.63 -5.61 4.90
CA ALA A 166 -13.26 -4.23 5.19
C ALA A 166 -12.60 -4.10 6.56
N LEU A 167 -13.12 -4.76 7.60
CA LEU A 167 -12.49 -4.80 8.92
C LEU A 167 -11.12 -5.50 8.88
N ASP A 168 -10.95 -6.63 8.18
CA ASP A 168 -9.63 -7.27 7.97
C ASP A 168 -8.62 -6.25 7.40
N MET A 169 -9.03 -5.47 6.40
CA MET A 169 -8.16 -4.48 5.77
C MET A 169 -7.84 -3.30 6.69
N MET A 170 -8.85 -2.65 7.27
CA MET A 170 -8.67 -1.43 8.07
C MET A 170 -8.03 -1.71 9.44
N LEU A 171 -8.33 -2.84 10.08
CA LEU A 171 -7.78 -3.16 11.40
C LEU A 171 -6.33 -3.64 11.36
N THR A 172 -5.85 -4.08 10.19
CA THR A 172 -4.48 -4.60 10.04
C THR A 172 -3.60 -3.75 9.11
N GLY A 173 -4.20 -2.79 8.40
CA GLY A 173 -3.55 -2.04 7.32
C GLY A 173 -3.17 -2.90 6.12
N LYS A 174 -3.78 -4.08 5.97
CA LYS A 174 -3.41 -5.06 4.95
C LYS A 174 -3.83 -4.59 3.57
N GLN A 175 -2.89 -4.70 2.65
CA GLN A 175 -3.06 -4.35 1.25
C GLN A 175 -3.46 -5.58 0.42
N LEU A 176 -4.29 -5.37 -0.59
CA LEU A 176 -4.67 -6.36 -1.59
C LEU A 176 -3.91 -6.09 -2.88
N ARG A 177 -3.39 -7.14 -3.51
CA ARG A 177 -2.92 -7.05 -4.90
C ARG A 177 -4.10 -6.92 -5.85
N ALA A 178 -3.88 -6.37 -7.04
CA ALA A 178 -4.92 -6.12 -8.04
C ALA A 178 -5.90 -7.30 -8.25
N VAL A 179 -5.39 -8.53 -8.45
CA VAL A 179 -6.23 -9.73 -8.63
C VAL A 179 -7.09 -10.05 -7.39
N GLN A 180 -6.52 -9.88 -6.19
CA GLN A 180 -7.25 -10.08 -4.94
C GLN A 180 -8.31 -9.00 -4.73
N ALA A 181 -7.98 -7.75 -5.06
CA ALA A 181 -8.91 -6.63 -5.03
C ALA A 181 -10.08 -6.84 -6.01
N LYS A 182 -9.82 -7.36 -7.21
CA LYS A 182 -10.87 -7.74 -8.18
C LYS A 182 -11.78 -8.85 -7.67
N LYS A 183 -11.21 -9.85 -7.01
CA LYS A 183 -11.99 -10.94 -6.39
C LYS A 183 -12.85 -10.43 -5.23
N ALA A 184 -12.34 -9.49 -4.45
CA ALA A 184 -13.04 -8.88 -3.33
C ALA A 184 -14.14 -7.88 -3.75
N GLY A 185 -14.18 -7.45 -5.01
CA GLY A 185 -15.11 -6.43 -5.48
C GLY A 185 -14.63 -4.99 -5.27
N LEU A 186 -13.36 -4.80 -4.86
CA LEU A 186 -12.75 -3.49 -4.72
C LEU A 186 -12.33 -2.89 -6.08
N VAL A 187 -11.94 -3.75 -7.01
CA VAL A 187 -11.53 -3.39 -8.38
C VAL A 187 -12.47 -4.06 -9.38
N ASP A 188 -12.87 -3.33 -10.42
CA ASP A 188 -13.76 -3.85 -11.45
C ASP A 188 -12.99 -4.71 -12.46
N GLU A 189 -11.85 -4.22 -12.94
CA GLU A 189 -11.03 -4.86 -13.95
C GLU A 189 -9.53 -4.76 -13.65
N VAL A 190 -8.77 -5.76 -14.11
CA VAL A 190 -7.32 -5.82 -13.96
C VAL A 190 -6.70 -6.03 -15.33
N VAL A 191 -5.78 -5.16 -15.73
CA VAL A 191 -5.20 -5.12 -17.08
C VAL A 191 -3.69 -4.89 -17.04
N PRO A 192 -2.94 -5.18 -18.11
CA PRO A 192 -1.55 -4.73 -18.25
C PRO A 192 -1.42 -3.21 -18.21
N VAL A 193 -0.30 -2.70 -17.70
CA VAL A 193 -0.04 -1.24 -17.62
C VAL A 193 -0.11 -0.54 -18.98
N SER A 194 0.29 -1.21 -20.06
CA SER A 194 0.31 -0.66 -21.42
C SER A 194 -1.07 -0.29 -21.98
N ILE A 195 -2.15 -0.88 -21.46
CA ILE A 195 -3.51 -0.64 -21.93
C ILE A 195 -4.40 -0.01 -20.86
N LEU A 196 -3.84 0.43 -19.73
CA LEU A 196 -4.58 0.93 -18.58
C LEU A 196 -5.51 2.11 -18.95
N LEU A 197 -4.97 3.11 -19.65
CA LEU A 197 -5.72 4.29 -20.04
C LEU A 197 -6.88 3.92 -20.98
N GLU A 198 -6.60 3.16 -22.04
CA GLU A 198 -7.62 2.76 -23.02
C GLU A 198 -8.71 1.89 -22.39
N ALA A 199 -8.36 0.99 -21.45
CA ALA A 199 -9.35 0.22 -20.70
C ALA A 199 -10.23 1.11 -19.81
N ALA A 200 -9.65 2.13 -19.15
CA ALA A 200 -10.39 3.06 -18.32
C ALA A 200 -11.30 4.00 -19.15
N VAL A 201 -10.83 4.48 -20.30
CA VAL A 201 -11.61 5.26 -21.28
C VAL A 201 -12.79 4.45 -21.78
N LYS A 202 -12.54 3.21 -22.23
CA LYS A 202 -13.61 2.30 -22.65
C LYS A 202 -14.64 2.08 -21.55
N ARG A 203 -14.19 1.95 -20.29
CA ARG A 203 -15.09 1.83 -19.14
C ARG A 203 -15.89 3.10 -18.90
N ALA A 204 -15.30 4.28 -19.04
CA ALA A 204 -16.00 5.56 -18.86
C ALA A 204 -17.13 5.74 -19.88
N LEU A 205 -16.87 5.35 -21.14
CA LEU A 205 -17.85 5.43 -22.24
C LEU A 205 -19.02 4.43 -22.13
N GLN A 206 -18.91 3.39 -21.29
CA GLN A 206 -20.02 2.49 -21.00
C GLN A 206 -21.12 3.12 -20.12
N GLY A 207 -20.91 4.35 -19.64
CA GLY A 207 -21.84 5.02 -18.75
C GLY A 207 -21.65 4.62 -17.28
N LYS A 208 -22.54 5.13 -16.42
CA LYS A 208 -22.53 4.81 -14.99
C LYS A 208 -23.06 3.40 -14.73
N THR A 209 -22.15 2.44 -14.66
CA THR A 209 -22.48 1.14 -14.07
C THR A 209 -22.30 1.24 -12.56
N LYS A 210 -23.34 0.95 -11.76
CA LYS A 210 -23.12 0.70 -10.33
C LYS A 210 -22.17 -0.48 -10.21
N SER A 211 -21.00 -0.30 -9.58
CA SER A 211 -20.11 -1.41 -9.23
C SER A 211 -20.95 -2.44 -8.46
N ALA A 212 -21.28 -3.54 -9.11
CA ALA A 212 -22.15 -4.55 -8.51
C ALA A 212 -21.41 -5.13 -7.31
N SER A 213 -21.96 -4.97 -6.10
CA SER A 213 -21.45 -5.66 -4.92
C SER A 213 -21.43 -7.15 -5.25
N LYS A 214 -20.23 -7.72 -5.42
CA LYS A 214 -20.10 -9.13 -5.79
C LYS A 214 -20.70 -9.96 -4.68
N SER A 215 -21.52 -10.93 -5.09
CA SER A 215 -22.30 -11.81 -4.21
C SER A 215 -21.49 -12.27 -2.99
N LYS A 216 -21.80 -11.67 -1.84
CA LYS A 216 -21.37 -12.16 -0.52
C LYS A 216 -21.86 -13.60 -0.37
N GLY A 217 -21.02 -14.50 0.16
CA GLY A 217 -21.46 -15.87 0.49
C GLY A 217 -22.67 -15.84 1.42
N MET A 218 -23.56 -16.84 1.34
CA MET A 218 -24.84 -16.83 2.10
C MET A 218 -24.65 -16.55 3.60
N LEU A 219 -23.62 -17.13 4.21
CA LEU A 219 -23.28 -16.89 5.62
C LEU A 219 -22.88 -15.44 5.91
N ALA A 220 -22.07 -14.83 5.04
CA ALA A 220 -21.66 -13.43 5.19
C ALA A 220 -22.85 -12.48 5.00
N LYS A 221 -23.77 -12.80 4.07
CA LYS A 221 -25.03 -12.04 3.92
C LYS A 221 -25.88 -12.13 5.19
N LEU A 222 -26.02 -13.32 5.77
CA LEU A 222 -26.84 -13.51 6.96
C LEU A 222 -26.26 -12.78 8.18
N LEU A 223 -24.94 -12.86 8.37
CA LEU A 223 -24.24 -12.16 9.46
C LEU A 223 -24.28 -10.63 9.28
N GLU A 224 -24.15 -10.11 8.06
CA GLU A 224 -24.12 -8.66 7.83
C GLU A 224 -25.51 -8.03 7.73
N ASN A 225 -26.54 -8.77 7.30
CA ASN A 225 -27.87 -8.20 7.05
C ASN A 225 -28.82 -8.34 8.25
N THR A 226 -28.56 -9.24 9.20
CA THR A 226 -29.40 -9.41 10.39
C THR A 226 -28.85 -8.63 11.58
N GLY A 227 -29.74 -8.09 12.44
CA GLY A 227 -29.32 -7.39 13.67
C GLY A 227 -28.48 -8.27 14.61
N PRO A 228 -28.94 -9.48 14.97
CA PRO A 228 -28.17 -10.42 15.80
C PRO A 228 -26.83 -10.83 15.16
N GLY A 229 -26.82 -11.09 13.85
CA GLY A 229 -25.61 -11.43 13.12
C GLY A 229 -24.55 -10.33 13.18
N ARG A 230 -24.95 -9.07 13.00
CA ARG A 230 -24.06 -7.91 13.11
C ARG A 230 -23.46 -7.78 14.49
N ASN A 231 -24.26 -7.98 15.54
CA ASN A 231 -23.78 -7.93 16.92
C ASN A 231 -22.71 -9.00 17.19
N ILE A 232 -22.89 -10.22 16.68
CA ILE A 232 -21.89 -11.29 16.78
C ILE A 232 -20.62 -10.92 16.01
N LEU A 233 -20.77 -10.43 14.77
CA LEU A 233 -19.63 -10.03 13.93
C LEU A 233 -18.77 -8.96 14.60
N PHE A 234 -19.40 -7.86 15.07
CA PHE A 234 -18.66 -6.76 15.70
C PHE A 234 -18.09 -7.13 17.07
N SER A 235 -18.78 -7.94 17.88
CA SER A 235 -18.25 -8.41 19.17
C SER A 235 -17.05 -9.35 18.99
N GLN A 236 -17.08 -10.24 18.00
CA GLN A 236 -15.94 -11.08 17.65
C GLN A 236 -14.77 -10.27 17.13
N ALA A 237 -15.02 -9.30 16.24
CA ALA A 237 -13.99 -8.40 15.74
C ALA A 237 -13.33 -7.62 16.89
N LEU A 238 -14.12 -7.09 17.83
CA LEU A 238 -13.62 -6.38 19.01
C LEU A 238 -12.79 -7.30 19.90
N LYS A 239 -13.29 -8.49 20.24
CA LYS A 239 -12.58 -9.48 21.06
C LYS A 239 -11.23 -9.88 20.45
N GLN A 240 -11.21 -10.15 19.15
CA GLN A 240 -9.97 -10.51 18.45
C GLN A 240 -8.99 -9.34 18.37
N THR A 241 -9.51 -8.12 18.19
CA THR A 241 -8.73 -6.89 18.17
C THR A 241 -8.07 -6.65 19.52
N LEU A 242 -8.85 -6.64 20.61
CA LEU A 242 -8.33 -6.47 21.97
C LEU A 242 -7.32 -7.55 22.36
N LYS A 243 -7.54 -8.81 21.94
CA LYS A 243 -6.55 -9.89 22.14
C LYS A 243 -5.21 -9.61 21.45
N LYS A 244 -5.20 -8.91 20.31
CA LYS A 244 -3.97 -8.59 19.57
C LYS A 244 -3.34 -7.27 20.02
N THR A 245 -4.15 -6.25 20.30
CA THR A 245 -3.69 -4.92 20.67
C THR A 245 -3.40 -4.79 22.17
N GLN A 246 -3.87 -5.73 22.98
CA GLN A 246 -3.83 -5.68 24.45
C GLN A 246 -4.48 -4.40 25.03
N GLY A 247 -5.36 -3.76 24.26
CA GLY A 247 -6.02 -2.51 24.65
C GLY A 247 -5.17 -1.23 24.46
N ASN A 248 -3.91 -1.34 24.04
CA ASN A 248 -2.98 -0.20 23.97
C ASN A 248 -3.12 0.67 22.72
N TYR A 249 -4.01 0.33 21.80
CA TYR A 249 -4.18 1.03 20.52
C TYR A 249 -5.65 1.42 20.36
N PRO A 250 -6.00 2.71 20.45
CA PRO A 250 -7.40 3.15 20.39
C PRO A 250 -8.00 3.05 18.98
N ALA A 251 -7.20 3.25 17.93
CA ALA A 251 -7.69 3.32 16.55
C ALA A 251 -8.43 2.06 16.06
N PRO A 252 -7.92 0.83 16.27
CA PRO A 252 -8.66 -0.39 15.90
C PRO A 252 -10.05 -0.48 16.52
N VAL A 253 -10.23 -0.06 17.77
CA VAL A 253 -11.53 -0.08 18.44
C VAL A 253 -12.47 0.97 17.82
N ARG A 254 -11.96 2.18 17.61
CA ARG A 254 -12.74 3.26 16.96
C ARG A 254 -13.14 2.92 15.53
N ILE A 255 -12.31 2.22 14.76
CA ILE A 255 -12.66 1.71 13.42
C ILE A 255 -13.90 0.82 13.49
N ILE A 256 -13.95 -0.12 14.45
CA ILE A 256 -15.09 -1.03 14.62
C ILE A 256 -16.36 -0.24 14.95
N GLU A 257 -16.27 0.72 15.87
CA GLU A 257 -17.39 1.57 16.29
C GLU A 257 -17.94 2.42 15.15
N VAL A 258 -17.08 3.10 14.39
CA VAL A 258 -17.46 3.97 13.27
C VAL A 258 -18.09 3.17 12.14
N VAL A 259 -17.52 2.01 11.80
CA VAL A 259 -18.10 1.10 10.80
C VAL A 259 -19.49 0.64 11.25
N ARG A 260 -19.62 0.20 12.52
CA ARG A 260 -20.90 -0.20 13.09
C ARG A 260 -21.93 0.92 13.05
N LYS A 261 -21.54 2.14 13.45
CA LYS A 261 -22.41 3.33 13.40
C LYS A 261 -22.97 3.56 12.00
N GLY A 262 -22.13 3.41 10.97
CA GLY A 262 -22.54 3.54 9.57
C GLY A 262 -23.45 2.43 9.06
N GLN A 263 -23.39 1.23 9.65
CA GLN A 263 -24.31 0.11 9.34
C GLN A 263 -25.64 0.24 10.07
N ASP A 264 -25.63 0.74 11.30
CA ASP A 264 -26.82 0.79 12.16
C ASP A 264 -27.63 2.09 11.96
N ASN A 265 -26.96 3.22 11.68
CA ASN A 265 -27.60 4.55 11.57
C ASN A 265 -27.49 5.18 10.17
N GLY A 266 -26.91 4.48 9.20
CA GLY A 266 -26.84 4.93 7.80
C GLY A 266 -25.56 5.69 7.44
N TYR A 267 -25.40 5.97 6.15
CA TYR A 267 -24.16 6.47 5.55
C TYR A 267 -23.72 7.82 6.12
N ALA A 268 -24.61 8.81 6.17
CA ALA A 268 -24.30 10.15 6.68
C ALA A 268 -23.91 10.15 8.18
N ALA A 269 -24.59 9.33 8.99
CA ALA A 269 -24.24 9.15 10.40
C ALA A 269 -22.84 8.50 10.56
N GLY A 270 -22.52 7.55 9.68
CA GLY A 270 -21.20 6.94 9.60
C GLY A 270 -20.09 7.93 9.24
N LEU A 271 -20.29 8.77 8.22
CA LEU A 271 -19.32 9.81 7.83
C LEU A 271 -19.08 10.83 8.95
N SER A 272 -20.15 11.28 9.62
CA SER A 272 -20.02 12.21 10.75
C SER A 272 -19.26 11.59 11.92
N ALA A 273 -19.52 10.31 12.23
CA ALA A 273 -18.76 9.58 13.25
C ALA A 273 -17.31 9.34 12.84
N GLU A 274 -17.05 9.08 11.56
CA GLU A 274 -15.71 8.92 11.00
C GLU A 274 -14.87 10.18 11.18
N ALA A 275 -15.37 11.34 10.74
CA ALA A 275 -14.63 12.59 10.83
C ALA A 275 -14.32 12.96 12.29
N LYS A 276 -15.31 12.83 13.17
CA LYS A 276 -15.13 13.09 14.60
C LYS A 276 -14.11 12.15 15.25
N ALA A 277 -14.20 10.85 14.95
CA ALA A 277 -13.25 9.88 15.48
C ALA A 277 -11.84 10.05 14.90
N PHE A 278 -11.73 10.47 13.64
CA PHE A 278 -10.46 10.82 13.01
C PHE A 278 -9.78 11.97 13.76
N GLY A 279 -10.50 13.08 13.98
CA GLY A 279 -9.97 14.23 14.73
C GLY A 279 -9.53 13.87 16.14
N GLN A 280 -10.34 13.09 16.86
CA GLN A 280 -10.00 12.60 18.19
C GLN A 280 -8.75 11.71 18.20
N LEU A 281 -8.64 10.77 17.26
CA LEU A 281 -7.49 9.87 17.16
C LEU A 281 -6.21 10.62 16.81
N CYS A 282 -6.30 11.65 15.95
CA CYS A 282 -5.15 12.48 15.56
C CYS A 282 -4.45 13.12 16.77
N MET A 283 -5.21 13.42 17.83
CA MET A 283 -4.72 14.04 19.06
C MET A 283 -4.27 13.04 20.13
N THR A 284 -4.32 11.73 19.84
CA THR A 284 -3.85 10.71 20.80
C THR A 284 -2.33 10.59 20.81
N ASN A 285 -1.76 10.26 21.97
CA ASN A 285 -0.33 10.02 22.13
C ASN A 285 0.15 8.86 21.25
N GLU A 286 -0.69 7.82 21.12
CA GLU A 286 -0.40 6.65 20.29
C GLU A 286 -0.30 7.03 18.80
N SER A 287 -1.22 7.86 18.29
CA SER A 287 -1.13 8.34 16.90
C SER A 287 0.09 9.22 16.70
N ALA A 288 0.36 10.17 17.60
CA ALA A 288 1.55 11.01 17.51
C ALA A 288 2.86 10.18 17.49
N ALA A 289 2.97 9.18 18.37
CA ALA A 289 4.13 8.28 18.40
C ALA A 289 4.27 7.46 17.11
N LEU A 290 3.16 6.90 16.59
CA LEU A 290 3.17 6.11 15.36
C LEU A 290 3.49 6.95 14.11
N ARG A 291 3.02 8.20 14.03
CA ARG A 291 3.39 9.14 12.97
C ARG A 291 4.88 9.51 13.06
N SER A 292 5.40 9.76 14.26
CA SER A 292 6.83 9.99 14.48
C SER A 292 7.68 8.80 13.99
N LEU A 293 7.31 7.57 14.34
CA LEU A 293 7.98 6.36 13.86
C LEU A 293 7.93 6.24 12.32
N PHE A 294 6.82 6.64 11.69
CA PHE A 294 6.68 6.66 10.24
C PHE A 294 7.66 7.64 9.59
N PHE A 295 7.77 8.88 10.11
CA PHE A 295 8.73 9.87 9.60
C PHE A 295 10.17 9.42 9.82
N ALA A 296 10.51 8.95 11.02
CA ALA A 296 11.83 8.43 11.35
C ALA A 296 12.22 7.27 10.42
N THR A 297 11.32 6.31 10.21
CA THR A 297 11.55 5.18 9.28
C THR A 297 11.72 5.64 7.84
N THR A 298 10.98 6.66 7.42
CA THR A 298 11.05 7.20 6.05
C THR A 298 12.34 7.98 5.81
N GLN A 299 12.79 8.76 6.79
CA GLN A 299 14.09 9.43 6.77
C GLN A 299 15.23 8.43 6.79
N MET A 300 15.16 7.41 7.65
CA MET A 300 16.20 6.38 7.73
C MET A 300 16.37 5.55 6.45
N LYS A 301 15.35 5.46 5.60
CA LYS A 301 15.47 4.82 4.27
C LYS A 301 16.25 5.66 3.26
N LYS A 302 16.38 6.97 3.49
CA LYS A 302 17.13 7.91 2.64
C LYS A 302 18.56 8.11 3.16
N GLU A 303 18.75 7.95 4.47
CA GLU A 303 20.06 8.03 5.11
C GLU A 303 20.94 6.84 4.71
N THR A 304 22.19 7.12 4.38
CA THR A 304 23.19 6.11 3.98
C THR A 304 24.22 5.85 5.07
N GLY A 305 24.27 6.69 6.10
CA GLY A 305 25.28 6.65 7.16
C GLY A 305 26.65 7.20 6.74
N ALA A 306 26.82 7.57 5.47
CA ALA A 306 28.07 8.08 4.90
C ALA A 306 27.93 9.50 4.33
N GLY A 307 26.92 10.25 4.80
CA GLY A 307 26.62 11.61 4.33
C GLY A 307 26.31 11.64 2.84
N ASN A 308 27.07 12.45 2.09
CA ASN A 308 26.91 12.60 0.64
C ASN A 308 27.66 11.54 -0.19
N THR A 309 28.36 10.61 0.46
CA THR A 309 29.16 9.59 -0.23
C THR A 309 28.24 8.59 -0.92
N GLN A 310 28.42 8.39 -2.22
CA GLN A 310 27.65 7.40 -2.98
C GLN A 310 28.27 6.01 -2.79
N PRO A 311 27.48 5.00 -2.35
CA PRO A 311 28.01 3.65 -2.18
C PRO A 311 28.35 3.04 -3.53
N GLN A 312 29.41 2.22 -3.56
CA GLN A 312 29.68 1.37 -4.72
C GLN A 312 28.57 0.33 -4.89
N LYS A 313 28.27 -0.02 -6.13
CA LYS A 313 27.26 -1.02 -6.44
C LYS A 313 27.84 -2.41 -6.19
N VAL A 314 27.17 -3.19 -5.35
CA VAL A 314 27.49 -4.61 -5.14
C VAL A 314 26.85 -5.41 -6.28
N HIS A 315 27.68 -6.00 -7.14
CA HIS A 315 27.30 -6.88 -8.24
C HIS A 315 27.28 -8.35 -7.83
N LYS A 316 28.15 -8.75 -6.89
CA LYS A 316 28.22 -10.09 -6.34
C LYS A 316 28.57 -10.03 -4.86
N ALA A 317 27.89 -10.84 -4.06
CA ALA A 317 28.14 -10.94 -2.62
C ALA A 317 28.54 -12.37 -2.23
N ALA A 318 29.24 -12.50 -1.11
CA ALA A 318 29.47 -13.77 -0.46
C ALA A 318 29.06 -13.74 1.00
N VAL A 319 28.67 -14.91 1.52
CA VAL A 319 28.30 -15.10 2.92
C VAL A 319 29.10 -16.27 3.48
N LEU A 320 29.84 -16.04 4.55
CA LEU A 320 30.60 -17.05 5.27
C LEU A 320 29.71 -17.63 6.38
N GLY A 321 29.35 -18.89 6.25
CA GLY A 321 28.39 -19.59 7.11
C GLY A 321 27.05 -19.83 6.42
N GLY A 322 26.65 -21.09 6.30
CA GLY A 322 25.35 -21.56 5.81
C GLY A 322 24.33 -21.80 6.93
N GLY A 323 24.61 -21.32 8.14
CA GLY A 323 23.69 -21.39 9.27
C GLY A 323 22.43 -20.53 9.08
N LEU A 324 21.63 -20.41 10.15
CA LEU A 324 20.36 -19.66 10.12
C LEU A 324 20.53 -18.21 9.64
N MET A 325 21.53 -17.48 10.18
CA MET A 325 21.79 -16.09 9.80
C MET A 325 22.30 -15.98 8.37
N GLY A 326 23.29 -16.80 8.00
CA GLY A 326 23.86 -16.76 6.67
C GLY A 326 22.85 -17.10 5.57
N GLY A 327 22.01 -18.11 5.77
CA GLY A 327 20.88 -18.40 4.87
C GLY A 327 19.86 -17.26 4.79
N GLY A 328 19.59 -16.58 5.92
CA GLY A 328 18.73 -15.40 5.98
C GLY A 328 19.28 -14.22 5.17
N ILE A 329 20.55 -13.89 5.37
CA ILE A 329 21.28 -12.81 4.67
C ILE A 329 21.35 -13.10 3.18
N ALA A 330 21.70 -14.33 2.80
CA ALA A 330 21.77 -14.75 1.41
C ALA A 330 20.39 -14.64 0.73
N ASN A 331 19.32 -15.09 1.39
CA ASN A 331 17.96 -14.95 0.89
C ASN A 331 17.54 -13.48 0.69
N VAL A 332 17.83 -12.60 1.65
CA VAL A 332 17.45 -11.17 1.52
C VAL A 332 18.24 -10.50 0.40
N SER A 333 19.54 -10.77 0.30
CA SER A 333 20.41 -10.20 -0.73
C SER A 333 20.01 -10.66 -2.14
N SER A 334 19.76 -11.95 -2.33
CA SER A 334 19.30 -12.48 -3.62
C SER A 334 17.88 -12.04 -3.99
N THR A 335 16.92 -12.10 -3.05
CA THR A 335 15.49 -11.88 -3.37
C THR A 335 15.04 -10.43 -3.31
N LYS A 336 15.66 -9.59 -2.48
CA LYS A 336 15.33 -8.15 -2.39
C LYS A 336 16.32 -7.27 -3.15
N ALA A 337 17.63 -7.49 -3.00
CA ALA A 337 18.62 -6.70 -3.70
C ALA A 337 18.87 -7.21 -5.13
N GLY A 338 18.54 -8.47 -5.43
CA GLY A 338 18.73 -9.05 -6.76
C GLY A 338 20.19 -9.38 -7.06
N VAL A 339 21.01 -9.53 -6.03
CA VAL A 339 22.46 -9.76 -6.12
C VAL A 339 22.75 -11.26 -6.00
N PRO A 340 23.54 -11.86 -6.91
CA PRO A 340 24.07 -13.21 -6.76
C PRO A 340 24.87 -13.37 -5.45
N VAL A 341 24.60 -14.43 -4.70
CA VAL A 341 25.25 -14.73 -3.42
C VAL A 341 25.96 -16.08 -3.47
N ARG A 342 27.24 -16.09 -3.11
CA ARG A 342 28.05 -17.30 -2.89
C ARG A 342 28.10 -17.61 -1.40
N ILE A 343 27.56 -18.75 -0.98
CA ILE A 343 27.57 -19.19 0.42
C ILE A 343 28.75 -20.13 0.61
N LYS A 344 29.62 -19.84 1.57
CA LYS A 344 30.71 -20.73 1.96
C LYS A 344 30.47 -21.29 3.34
N ASP A 345 30.43 -22.60 3.48
CA ASP A 345 30.35 -23.27 4.79
C ASP A 345 31.51 -24.27 4.91
N ILE A 346 31.78 -24.78 6.12
CA ILE A 346 32.75 -25.84 6.33
C ILE A 346 32.22 -27.20 5.87
N ASN A 347 30.90 -27.36 5.76
CA ASN A 347 30.27 -28.62 5.35
C ASN A 347 29.10 -28.40 4.39
N GLU A 348 28.80 -29.43 3.58
CA GLU A 348 27.70 -29.39 2.61
C GLU A 348 26.31 -29.25 3.27
N GLN A 349 26.17 -29.73 4.50
CA GLN A 349 24.90 -29.66 5.23
C GLN A 349 24.50 -28.20 5.54
N GLY A 350 25.45 -27.36 5.93
CA GLY A 350 25.23 -25.92 6.15
C GLY A 350 24.75 -25.23 4.87
N ILE A 351 25.41 -25.51 3.74
CA ILE A 351 25.01 -25.00 2.43
C ILE A 351 23.59 -25.44 2.08
N SER A 352 23.30 -26.74 2.21
CA SER A 352 21.97 -27.31 1.92
C SER A 352 20.87 -26.67 2.77
N ASN A 353 21.14 -26.43 4.06
CA ASN A 353 20.21 -25.75 4.97
C ASN A 353 19.93 -24.31 4.54
N ALA A 354 20.95 -23.55 4.15
CA ALA A 354 20.79 -22.17 3.66
C ALA A 354 19.99 -22.09 2.35
N LEU A 355 20.26 -22.99 1.40
CA LEU A 355 19.52 -23.07 0.14
C LEU A 355 18.06 -23.49 0.38
N LYS A 356 17.84 -24.49 1.26
CA LYS A 356 16.50 -24.93 1.66
C LYS A 356 15.70 -23.82 2.33
N TYR A 357 16.31 -23.01 3.19
CA TYR A 357 15.66 -21.86 3.82
C TYR A 357 15.07 -20.91 2.78
N SER A 358 15.88 -20.55 1.77
CA SER A 358 15.45 -19.68 0.67
C SER A 358 14.35 -20.33 -0.18
N TYR A 359 14.50 -21.62 -0.49
CA TYR A 359 13.48 -22.40 -1.19
C TYR A 359 12.13 -22.41 -0.46
N ASP A 360 12.12 -22.68 0.84
CA ASP A 360 10.87 -22.75 1.62
C ASP A 360 10.15 -21.40 1.68
N LEU A 361 10.89 -20.28 1.78
CA LEU A 361 10.32 -18.94 1.75
C LEU A 361 9.74 -18.60 0.37
N LEU A 362 10.46 -18.91 -0.71
CA LEU A 362 9.99 -18.68 -2.07
C LEU A 362 8.83 -19.60 -2.44
N GLN A 363 8.85 -20.86 -1.99
CA GLN A 363 7.74 -21.79 -2.18
C GLN A 363 6.47 -21.31 -1.47
N LYS A 364 6.58 -20.73 -0.27
CA LYS A 364 5.45 -20.08 0.41
C LYS A 364 4.90 -18.91 -0.40
N LYS A 365 5.75 -18.07 -1.00
CA LYS A 365 5.30 -16.97 -1.89
C LYS A 365 4.62 -17.53 -3.15
N PHE A 366 5.20 -18.54 -3.79
CA PHE A 366 4.62 -19.19 -4.96
C PHE A 366 3.25 -19.82 -4.67
N LYS A 367 3.12 -20.61 -3.59
CA LYS A 367 1.84 -21.20 -3.15
C LYS A 367 0.77 -20.14 -2.88
N ARG A 368 1.17 -18.97 -2.38
CA ARG A 368 0.28 -17.81 -2.16
C ARG A 368 0.05 -16.96 -3.42
N ARG A 369 0.56 -17.40 -4.58
CA ARG A 369 0.48 -16.73 -5.88
C ARG A 369 1.10 -15.33 -5.87
N PHE A 370 2.17 -15.16 -5.08
CA PHE A 370 2.89 -13.89 -5.00
C PHE A 370 4.00 -13.73 -6.04
N ILE A 371 4.50 -14.85 -6.56
CA ILE A 371 5.48 -14.93 -7.63
C ILE A 371 5.10 -16.12 -8.53
N SER A 372 5.50 -16.07 -9.79
CA SER A 372 5.42 -17.17 -10.73
C SER A 372 6.49 -18.24 -10.43
N LYS A 373 6.34 -19.42 -11.04
CA LYS A 373 7.36 -20.48 -10.95
C LYS A 373 8.70 -20.03 -11.57
N ALA A 374 8.63 -19.29 -12.67
CA ALA A 374 9.82 -18.77 -13.35
C ALA A 374 10.57 -17.74 -12.48
N GLU A 375 9.85 -16.81 -11.83
CA GLU A 375 10.47 -15.85 -10.90
C GLU A 375 11.11 -16.54 -9.69
N MET A 376 10.44 -17.57 -9.14
CA MET A 376 11.00 -18.38 -8.06
C MET A 376 12.31 -19.05 -8.50
N GLN A 377 12.34 -19.70 -9.67
CA GLN A 377 13.55 -20.35 -10.18
C GLN A 377 14.67 -19.33 -10.44
N LYS A 378 14.35 -18.18 -11.05
CA LYS A 378 15.31 -17.09 -11.26
C LYS A 378 15.95 -16.63 -9.95
N GLN A 379 15.16 -16.46 -8.89
CA GLN A 379 15.68 -16.06 -7.58
C GLN A 379 16.54 -17.13 -6.91
N LEU A 380 16.17 -18.41 -7.06
CA LEU A 380 16.98 -19.52 -6.53
C LEU A 380 18.33 -19.66 -7.23
N LEU A 381 18.38 -19.38 -8.55
CA LEU A 381 19.63 -19.43 -9.32
C LEU A 381 20.64 -18.34 -8.93
N LEU A 382 20.22 -17.32 -8.17
CA LEU A 382 21.13 -16.33 -7.60
C LEU A 382 21.88 -16.85 -6.37
N LEU A 383 21.53 -18.04 -5.85
CA LEU A 383 22.16 -18.62 -4.67
C LEU A 383 22.98 -19.84 -5.08
N THR A 384 24.27 -19.81 -4.74
CA THR A 384 25.17 -20.94 -4.94
C THR A 384 26.00 -21.19 -3.69
N GLY A 385 26.54 -22.40 -3.53
CA GLY A 385 27.34 -22.75 -2.37
C GLY A 385 28.66 -23.43 -2.72
N SER A 386 29.62 -23.34 -1.81
CA SER A 386 30.92 -24.04 -1.84
C SER A 386 31.38 -24.40 -0.42
N THR A 387 32.19 -25.43 -0.29
CA THR A 387 32.92 -25.72 0.97
C THR A 387 34.30 -25.03 1.04
N ASP A 388 34.75 -24.51 -0.10
CA ASP A 388 36.01 -23.77 -0.28
C ASP A 388 35.74 -22.31 -0.70
N TYR A 389 36.80 -21.58 -1.06
CA TYR A 389 36.71 -20.20 -1.55
C TYR A 389 36.50 -20.10 -3.07
N SER A 390 36.06 -21.18 -3.73
CA SER A 390 35.81 -21.15 -5.17
C SER A 390 34.71 -20.15 -5.52
N GLY A 391 35.03 -19.23 -6.42
CA GLY A 391 34.12 -18.17 -6.89
C GLY A 391 34.11 -16.89 -6.04
N PHE A 392 35.13 -16.68 -5.20
CA PHE A 392 35.31 -15.46 -4.38
C PHE A 392 36.15 -14.35 -5.05
N HIS A 393 36.90 -14.64 -6.11
CA HIS A 393 37.84 -13.71 -6.76
C HIS A 393 37.23 -12.44 -7.37
N ASP A 394 35.91 -12.43 -7.59
CA ASP A 394 35.12 -11.37 -8.22
C ASP A 394 33.96 -10.91 -7.32
N VAL A 395 34.07 -11.13 -6.00
CA VAL A 395 33.05 -10.72 -5.02
C VAL A 395 33.33 -9.30 -4.54
N ASP A 396 32.31 -8.43 -4.58
CA ASP A 396 32.44 -7.03 -4.13
C ASP A 396 32.22 -6.87 -2.63
N LEU A 397 31.49 -7.80 -1.99
CA LEU A 397 31.15 -7.75 -0.57
C LEU A 397 31.11 -9.14 0.04
N VAL A 398 31.86 -9.34 1.12
CA VAL A 398 31.82 -10.56 1.94
C VAL A 398 31.20 -10.26 3.30
N ILE A 399 30.23 -11.08 3.71
CA ILE A 399 29.55 -10.96 5.01
C ILE A 399 29.87 -12.21 5.84
N GLU A 400 30.45 -12.01 7.00
CA GLU A 400 30.72 -13.09 7.96
C GLU A 400 29.49 -13.37 8.83
N ALA A 401 29.11 -14.64 8.93
CA ALA A 401 27.95 -15.13 9.68
C ALA A 401 28.23 -16.53 10.28
N VAL A 402 29.43 -16.72 10.85
CA VAL A 402 29.87 -17.91 11.57
C VAL A 402 29.64 -17.77 13.08
N PHE A 403 30.13 -18.74 13.85
CA PHE A 403 30.03 -18.74 15.30
C PHE A 403 30.72 -17.51 15.92
N GLU A 404 30.23 -17.13 17.09
CA GLU A 404 30.76 -16.01 17.86
C GLU A 404 32.05 -16.42 18.59
N ASP A 405 33.13 -16.55 17.81
CA ASP A 405 34.48 -16.86 18.26
C ASP A 405 35.46 -15.91 17.57
N LEU A 406 36.25 -15.18 18.37
CA LEU A 406 37.09 -14.09 17.87
C LEU A 406 38.23 -14.60 16.99
N ASP A 407 38.90 -15.68 17.39
CA ASP A 407 40.04 -16.25 16.67
C ASP A 407 39.58 -16.79 15.31
N LEU A 408 38.44 -17.47 15.28
CA LEU A 408 37.80 -17.92 14.05
C LEU A 408 37.48 -16.75 13.11
N LYS A 409 36.84 -15.69 13.62
CA LYS A 409 36.47 -14.52 12.80
C LYS A 409 37.70 -13.82 12.23
N GLN A 410 38.73 -13.59 13.03
CA GLN A 410 39.99 -12.99 12.58
C GLN A 410 40.67 -13.83 11.50
N LYS A 411 40.75 -15.15 11.71
CA LYS A 411 41.29 -16.07 10.72
C LYS A 411 40.50 -16.04 9.41
N MET A 412 39.17 -16.01 9.47
CA MET A 412 38.34 -15.95 8.27
C MET A 412 38.52 -14.64 7.50
N VAL A 413 38.62 -13.50 8.17
CA VAL A 413 38.90 -12.22 7.50
C VAL A 413 40.26 -12.28 6.79
N ALA A 414 41.30 -12.75 7.48
CA ALA A 414 42.63 -12.90 6.89
C ALA A 414 42.65 -13.87 5.69
N ASP A 415 41.91 -14.98 5.78
CA ASP A 415 41.77 -15.95 4.68
C ASP A 415 41.09 -15.33 3.45
N ILE A 416 40.14 -14.40 3.64
CA ILE A 416 39.43 -13.72 2.55
C ILE A 416 40.28 -12.63 1.91
N GLU A 417 41.00 -11.83 2.71
CA GLU A 417 41.84 -10.75 2.18
C GLU A 417 42.98 -11.25 1.27
N GLN A 418 43.32 -12.54 1.36
CA GLN A 418 44.33 -13.20 0.52
C GLN A 418 43.77 -13.76 -0.80
N ARG A 419 42.46 -13.63 -1.08
CA ARG A 419 41.78 -14.17 -2.26
C ARG A 419 41.40 -13.07 -3.22
#